data_AF-A0A5Z0FAY0-F1
#
_entry.id   AF-A0A5Z0FAY0-F1
#
_cell.length_a   1.000
_cell.length_b   1.000
_cell.length_c   1.000
_cell.angle_alpha   90.00
_cell.angle_beta   90.00
_cell.angle_gamma   90.00
#
_symmetry.space_group_name_H-M   'P 1'
#
loop_
_entity.id
_entity.type
_entity.pdbx_description
1 polymer ?
#
loop_
_entity_poly.entity_id
_entity_poly.type
_entity_poly.pdbx_seq_one_letter_code
_entity_poly.pdbx_strand_id
1 'polypeptide(L)' 'MKRVRTKIRANFRRRVKRTLKGSLKEKLAGTILLCAIVPLAVLGYLFIVIIGTFFNTARARQGVRALDHFVNASL' A
#
# COMPACT_ATOMS: atom_id res chain seq x y z
N MET A 1 -11.21 19.15 43.87
CA MET A 1 -10.08 18.86 42.94
C MET A 1 -10.06 17.44 42.34
N LYS A 2 -10.47 16.36 43.02
CA LYS A 2 -10.33 14.98 42.52
C LYS A 2 -11.06 14.67 41.19
N ARG A 3 -12.28 15.18 40.97
CA ARG A 3 -13.06 14.94 39.73
C ARG A 3 -12.41 15.48 38.45
N VAL A 4 -11.68 16.60 38.55
CA VAL A 4 -11.04 17.23 37.38
C VAL A 4 -9.91 16.36 36.85
N ARG A 5 -9.07 15.81 37.75
CA ARG A 5 -8.00 14.86 37.39
C ARG A 5 -8.54 13.61 36.68
N THR A 6 -9.65 13.05 37.15
CA THR A 6 -10.26 11.86 36.55
C THR A 6 -10.80 12.13 35.15
N LYS A 7 -11.43 13.29 34.93
CA LYS A 7 -11.96 13.70 33.62
C LYS A 7 -10.85 13.95 32.59
N ILE A 8 -9.74 14.56 33.03
CA ILE A 8 -8.54 14.76 32.20
C ILE A 8 -7.95 13.41 31.76
N ARG A 9 -7.77 12.46 32.70
CA ARG A 9 -7.27 11.11 32.40
C ARG A 9 -8.17 10.36 31.42
N ALA A 10 -9.49 10.48 31.58
CA ALA A 10 -10.47 9.85 30.68
C ALA A 10 -10.42 10.44 29.26
N ASN A 11 -10.32 11.76 29.13
CA ASN A 11 -10.21 12.43 27.83
C ASN A 11 -8.89 12.11 27.12
N PHE A 12 -7.78 12.06 27.85
CA PHE A 12 -6.48 11.66 27.32
C PHE A 12 -6.53 10.22 26.78
N ARG A 13 -7.07 9.27 27.56
CA ARG A 13 -7.21 7.87 27.14
C ARG A 13 -8.09 7.72 25.89
N ARG A 14 -9.18 8.50 25.78
CA ARG A 14 -10.02 8.54 24.56
C ARG A 14 -9.29 9.11 23.35
N ARG A 15 -8.43 10.12 23.53
CA ARG A 15 -7.62 10.70 22.44
C ARG A 15 -6.60 9.68 21.94
N VAL A 16 -5.84 9.06 22.84
CA VAL A 16 -4.88 8.00 22.51
C VAL A 16 -5.57 6.83 21.77
N LYS A 17 -6.71 6.36 22.26
CA LYS A 17 -7.46 5.27 21.60
C LYS A 17 -7.91 5.65 20.18
N ARG A 18 -8.28 6.91 19.93
CA ARG A 18 -8.66 7.39 18.59
C ARG A 18 -7.45 7.45 17.64
N THR A 19 -6.32 7.98 18.10
CA THR A 19 -5.09 8.03 17.31
C THR A 19 -4.58 6.62 16.97
N LEU A 20 -4.58 5.69 17.95
CA LEU A 20 -4.21 4.30 17.71
C LEU A 20 -5.16 3.59 16.73
N LYS A 21 -6.46 3.87 16.80
CA LYS A 21 -7.43 3.33 15.86
C LYS A 21 -7.21 3.86 14.43
N GLY A 22 -6.76 5.11 14.27
CA GLY A 22 -6.33 5.67 12.99
C GLY A 22 -5.13 4.91 12.43
N SER A 23 -4.07 4.80 13.22
CA SER A 23 -2.84 4.09 12.83
C SER A 23 -3.09 2.63 12.43
N LEU A 24 -3.97 1.92 13.14
CA LEU A 24 -4.32 0.55 12.77
C LEU A 24 -5.05 0.46 11.43
N LYS A 25 -5.93 1.43 11.12
CA LYS A 25 -6.65 1.50 9.84
C LYS A 25 -5.72 1.82 8.68
N GLU A 26 -4.78 2.74 8.87
CA GLU A 26 -3.77 3.09 7.87
C GLU A 26 -2.87 1.90 7.56
N LYS A 27 -2.42 1.18 8.60
CA LYS A 27 -1.65 -0.06 8.45
C LYS A 27 -2.44 -1.13 7.71
N LEU A 28 -3.71 -1.33 8.07
CA LEU A 28 -4.57 -2.33 7.41
C LEU A 28 -4.80 -1.99 5.94
N ALA A 29 -5.08 -0.73 5.62
CA ALA A 29 -5.23 -0.26 4.25
C ALA A 29 -3.95 -0.50 3.43
N GLY A 30 -2.78 -0.18 4.01
CA GLY A 30 -1.48 -0.47 3.41
C GLY A 30 -1.25 -1.97 3.17
N THR A 31 -1.61 -2.84 4.11
CA THR A 31 -1.47 -4.30 3.96
C THR A 31 -2.39 -4.87 2.88
N ILE A 32 -3.66 -4.44 2.83
CA ILE A 32 -4.60 -4.88 1.80
C ILE A 32 -4.13 -4.43 0.42
N LEU A 33 -3.68 -3.17 0.32
CA LEU A 33 -3.13 -2.63 -0.93
C LEU A 33 -1.91 -3.44 -1.40
N LEU A 34 -0.97 -3.74 -0.50
CA LEU A 34 0.20 -4.57 -0.81
C LEU A 34 -0.21 -5.97 -1.30
N CYS A 35 -1.19 -6.58 -0.63
CA CYS A 35 -1.70 -7.90 -0.98
C CYS A 35 -2.37 -7.93 -2.37
N ALA A 36 -2.92 -6.80 -2.85
CA ALA A 36 -3.47 -6.68 -4.19
C ALA A 36 -2.40 -6.34 -5.25
N ILE A 37 -1.47 -5.44 -4.94
CA ILE A 37 -0.45 -4.96 -5.89
C ILE A 37 0.60 -6.02 -6.23
N VAL A 38 1.03 -6.81 -5.23
CA VAL A 38 2.05 -7.85 -5.43
C VAL A 38 1.62 -8.90 -6.48
N PRO A 39 0.46 -9.57 -6.36
CA PRO A 39 0.02 -10.53 -7.36
C PRO A 39 -0.26 -9.86 -8.71
N LEU A 40 -0.73 -8.62 -8.73
CA LEU A 40 -0.94 -7.87 -9.98
C LEU A 40 0.39 -7.61 -10.71
N ALA A 41 1.46 -7.29 -9.99
CA ALA A 41 2.79 -7.13 -10.56
C ALA A 41 3.32 -8.45 -11.15
N VAL A 42 3.08 -9.58 -10.47
CA VAL A 42 3.44 -10.92 -10.99
C VAL A 42 2.70 -11.21 -12.30
N LEU A 43 1.41 -10.90 -12.37
CA LEU A 43 0.64 -11.03 -13.62
C LEU A 43 1.18 -10.13 -14.73
N GLY A 44 1.58 -8.90 -14.41
CA GLY A 44 2.23 -7.98 -15.34
C GLY A 44 3.52 -8.55 -15.94
N TYR A 45 4.37 -9.16 -15.11
CA TYR A 45 5.58 -9.84 -15.58
C TYR A 45 5.28 -11.03 -16.49
N LEU A 46 4.32 -11.88 -16.11
CA LEU A 46 3.89 -13.00 -16.95
C LEU A 46 3.37 -12.52 -18.32
N PHE A 47 2.63 -11.41 -18.33
CA PHE A 47 2.16 -10.81 -19.57
C PHE A 47 3.30 -10.29 -20.43
N ILE A 48 4.30 -9.62 -19.84
CA ILE A 48 5.50 -9.17 -20.55
C ILE A 48 6.26 -10.35 -21.14
N VAL A 49 6.41 -11.45 -20.41
CA VAL A 49 7.06 -12.68 -20.90
C VAL A 49 6.30 -13.23 -22.11
N ILE A 50 4.99 -13.43 -22.00
CA ILE A 50 4.16 -13.95 -23.11
C ILE A 50 4.23 -13.04 -24.35
N ILE A 51 4.12 -11.72 -24.16
CA ILE A 51 4.21 -10.76 -25.27
C ILE A 51 5.61 -10.71 -25.88
N GLY A 52 6.66 -10.84 -25.07
CA GLY A 52 8.04 -10.87 -25.52
C GLY A 52 8.42 -12.14 -26.28
N THR A 53 7.82 -13.28 -25.94
CA THR A 53 8.12 -14.58 -26.57
C THR A 53 7.29 -14.86 -27.81
N PHE A 54 5.99 -14.50 -27.81
CA PHE A 54 5.07 -14.85 -28.91
C PHE A 54 4.71 -13.67 -29.83
N PHE A 55 5.01 -12.44 -29.42
CA PHE A 55 4.62 -11.23 -30.15
C PHE A 55 5.81 -10.29 -30.33
N ASN A 56 5.53 -8.98 -30.39
CA ASN A 56 6.51 -7.96 -30.71
C ASN A 56 7.33 -7.56 -29.47
N THR A 57 8.65 -7.77 -29.56
CA THR A 57 9.63 -7.40 -28.54
C THR A 57 9.67 -5.90 -28.24
N ALA A 58 9.33 -5.03 -29.20
CA ALA A 58 9.24 -3.59 -28.99
C ALA A 58 8.12 -3.22 -28.01
N ARG A 59 6.98 -3.93 -28.06
CA ARG A 59 5.85 -3.70 -27.14
C ARG A 59 6.15 -4.23 -25.74
N ALA A 60 6.81 -5.39 -25.65
CA ALA A 60 7.31 -5.91 -24.37
C ALA A 60 8.28 -4.92 -23.71
N ARG A 61 9.19 -4.32 -24.48
CA ARG A 61 10.13 -3.29 -24.00
C ARG A 61 9.43 -2.05 -23.45
N GLN A 62 8.35 -1.60 -24.09
CA GLN A 62 7.53 -0.51 -23.56
C GLN A 62 6.85 -0.90 -22.24
N GLY A 63 6.35 -2.13 -22.13
CA GLY A 63 5.78 -2.67 -20.89
C GLY A 63 6.79 -2.72 -19.73
N VAL A 64 8.02 -3.17 -19.99
CA VAL A 64 9.11 -3.18 -18.99
C VAL A 64 9.42 -1.76 -18.52
N ARG A 65 9.50 -0.78 -19.43
CA ARG A 65 9.76 0.63 -19.08
C ARG A 65 8.64 1.24 -18.23
N ALA A 66 7.38 0.93 -18.55
CA ALA A 66 6.25 1.39 -17.74
C ALA A 66 6.31 0.82 -16.31
N LEU A 67 6.67 -0.46 -16.17
CA LEU A 67 6.83 -1.12 -14.88
C LEU A 67 8.00 -0.53 -14.08
N ASP A 68 9.14 -0.30 -14.73
CA ASP A 68 10.31 0.34 -14.12
C ASP A 68 9.97 1.73 -13.57
N HIS A 69 9.26 2.56 -14.36
CA HIS A 69 8.77 3.86 -13.90
C HIS A 69 7.79 3.77 -12.74
N PHE A 70 6.88 2.79 -12.73
CA PHE A 70 5.95 2.57 -11.62
C PHE A 70 6.68 2.20 -10.32
N VAL A 71 7.68 1.33 -10.40
CA VAL A 71 8.50 0.93 -9.25
C VAL A 71 9.31 2.12 -8.74
N ASN A 72 9.96 2.87 -9.64
CA ASN A 72 10.77 4.02 -9.26
C ASN A 72 9.92 5.17 -8.67
N ALA A 73 8.67 5.34 -9.12
CA ALA A 73 7.75 6.30 -8.54
C ALA A 73 7.18 5.89 -7.16
N SER A 74 7.38 4.63 -6.76
CA SER A 74 6.87 4.10 -5.49
C SER A 74 7.88 4.20 -4.34
N LEU A 75 9.15 4.54 -4.62
CA LEU A 75 10.24 4.69 -3.66
C LEU A 75 10.49 6.18 -3.36
#